data_AF-A0A7W2ATC2-F1
#
_entry.id   AF-A0A7W2ATC2-F1
#
_cell.length_a   1.000
_cell.length_b   1.000
_cell.length_c   1.000
_cell.angle_alpha   90.00
_cell.angle_beta   90.00
_cell.angle_gamma   90.00
#
_symmetry.space_group_name_H-M   'P 1'
#
loop_
_entity.id
_entity.type
_entity.pdbx_description
1 polymer ?
#
loop_
_entity_poly.entity_id
_entity_poly.type
_entity_poly.pdbx_seq_one_letter_code
_entity_poly.pdbx_strand_id
1 'polypeptide(L)'
;MSSVSCSDFSTHSEEIRQSRVCCRYCGLVAGLVLVLTVSSQALALGPGSSEPVSSEAGVSAETTLPEKTSGFFSRDLIADLWSADVNVERCHVPVEGEVKKKIVEISRVRTKDQQTTLFRVTSPQGNRLGSVVILDEVGKYRPITFFVALDNDRRVLDLQVLVYREHIGQEIESPRFTRQFRSKKLGKSLKLHRGIRNLSGATLSARAAVRAVRRSMATVEVSQEQNLDLVWQSLSGSSLAYGEPASAEPVSASGPEEVSVLRSDKEDTSASIERARPAMGTVLKMEVYGEQALKAVEAAYSEVERLESLHSRWKAGSDVLRVEAAPVGEPVKVARETIEVVEKALSMSRESGGAFDLTLKKDGFRSVKVDREKGTITLLHPGLILDLGGIGKGYALDRAAVVLESHGCSRALLDFGGQLLALDPPPGEKSWAVGIHDPRDGKSVLHELALIRSSLATTACYERGDHLVQLLDNPSQGRILTTSVLSKSATEADALSTTVALLGQEGARTILDNCPNASAVILVEGESQPRFVGRNQR
;
A
#
# COMPACT_ATOMS: atom_id res chain seq x y z
N MET A 1 25.91 -55.15 -25.26
CA MET A 1 26.35 -54.95 -26.66
C MET A 1 25.32 -55.69 -27.51
N SER A 2 24.56 -55.11 -28.43
CA SER A 2 24.91 -54.02 -29.35
C SER A 2 23.63 -53.44 -29.99
N SER A 3 23.55 -52.10 -30.01
CA SER A 3 23.14 -51.20 -31.12
C SER A 3 21.91 -51.41 -32.01
N VAL A 4 21.41 -50.25 -32.48
CA VAL A 4 20.65 -49.94 -33.72
C VAL A 4 19.12 -49.80 -33.49
N SER A 5 18.37 -48.79 -33.94
CA SER A 5 18.57 -47.40 -34.43
C SER A 5 17.16 -46.78 -34.56
N CYS A 6 17.04 -45.46 -34.43
CA CYS A 6 15.79 -44.69 -34.57
C CYS A 6 15.47 -44.31 -36.03
N SER A 7 14.20 -44.49 -36.40
CA SER A 7 13.45 -43.85 -37.49
C SER A 7 11.96 -43.97 -37.06
N ASP A 8 10.97 -43.13 -37.34
CA ASP A 8 10.72 -42.08 -38.32
C ASP A 8 9.60 -41.14 -37.80
N PHE A 9 9.51 -39.95 -38.38
CA PHE A 9 8.46 -38.93 -38.16
C PHE A 9 7.65 -38.75 -39.46
N SER A 10 6.32 -38.75 -39.38
CA SER A 10 5.29 -38.18 -40.31
C SER A 10 3.94 -38.86 -39.99
N THR A 11 2.72 -38.32 -40.08
CA THR A 11 2.12 -37.04 -40.51
C THR A 11 0.60 -37.14 -40.21
N HIS A 12 -0.05 -36.01 -39.86
CA HIS A 12 -1.47 -35.64 -40.17
C HIS A 12 -2.60 -36.52 -39.54
N SER A 13 -3.83 -36.10 -39.24
CA SER A 13 -4.70 -34.91 -39.34
C SER A 13 -6.02 -35.35 -38.63
N GLU A 14 -6.82 -34.51 -37.98
CA GLU A 14 -8.02 -33.86 -38.56
C GLU A 14 -8.93 -33.28 -37.44
N GLU A 15 -9.87 -32.45 -37.89
CA GLU A 15 -11.12 -31.98 -37.25
C GLU A 15 -11.13 -30.73 -36.35
N ILE A 16 -11.19 -29.59 -37.06
CA ILE A 16 -11.94 -28.38 -36.68
C ILE A 16 -13.35 -28.48 -37.28
N ARG A 17 -14.42 -28.46 -36.47
CA ARG A 17 -15.75 -27.94 -36.87
C ARG A 17 -16.57 -27.38 -35.70
N GLN A 18 -16.94 -26.11 -35.88
CA GLN A 18 -18.22 -25.46 -35.54
C GLN A 18 -18.59 -25.22 -34.06
N SER A 19 -18.61 -23.94 -33.66
CA SER A 19 -19.83 -23.11 -33.76
C SER A 19 -19.55 -21.64 -33.41
N ARG A 20 -20.09 -20.75 -34.26
CA ARG A 20 -20.19 -19.29 -34.07
C ARG A 20 -21.53 -18.98 -33.42
N VAL A 21 -21.60 -18.00 -32.51
CA VAL A 21 -22.76 -17.09 -32.41
C VAL A 21 -22.27 -15.66 -32.10
N CYS A 22 -22.86 -14.73 -32.85
CA CYS A 22 -22.65 -13.29 -32.96
C CYS A 22 -22.75 -12.45 -31.67
N CYS A 23 -22.03 -11.31 -31.64
CA CYS A 23 -22.68 -10.00 -31.81
C CYS A 23 -21.68 -8.95 -32.34
N ARG A 24 -22.00 -8.40 -33.52
CA ARG A 24 -21.37 -7.24 -34.19
C ARG A 24 -21.98 -5.94 -33.65
N TYR A 25 -21.19 -4.87 -33.60
CA TYR A 25 -21.46 -3.53 -34.19
C TYR A 25 -20.16 -2.71 -34.04
N CYS A 26 -19.34 -2.64 -35.11
CA CYS A 26 -19.13 -1.48 -36.00
C CYS A 26 -18.41 -0.30 -35.34
N GLY A 27 -17.31 0.26 -35.88
CA GLY A 27 -16.58 -0.03 -37.11
C GLY A 27 -15.65 1.13 -37.52
N LEU A 28 -14.75 0.82 -38.45
CA LEU A 28 -14.00 1.70 -39.40
C LEU A 28 -12.90 2.61 -38.79
N VAL A 29 -11.69 2.72 -39.37
CA VAL A 29 -11.32 2.77 -40.79
C VAL A 29 -9.98 2.04 -41.07
N ALA A 30 -9.91 1.45 -42.27
CA ALA A 30 -8.75 0.86 -42.97
C ALA A 30 -7.59 1.87 -43.15
N GLY A 31 -6.34 1.55 -43.45
CA GLY A 31 -5.68 0.37 -44.00
C GLY A 31 -4.54 0.88 -44.90
N LEU A 32 -3.40 0.21 -44.93
CA LEU A 32 -2.64 -0.06 -46.16
C LEU A 32 -1.53 -1.07 -45.84
N VAL A 33 -1.53 -2.14 -46.61
CA VAL A 33 -0.51 -3.17 -46.68
C VAL A 33 0.50 -2.73 -47.74
N LEU A 34 1.80 -2.87 -47.48
CA LEU A 34 2.72 -3.30 -48.53
C LEU A 34 3.85 -4.17 -47.98
N VAL A 35 4.04 -5.26 -48.71
CA VAL A 35 4.92 -6.42 -48.60
C VAL A 35 6.31 -6.02 -49.12
N LEU A 36 7.44 -6.49 -48.56
CA LEU A 36 8.32 -7.54 -49.12
C LEU A 36 9.65 -7.48 -48.35
N THR A 37 9.99 -8.48 -47.51
CA THR A 37 10.81 -9.68 -47.81
C THR A 37 12.28 -9.42 -48.14
N VAL A 38 13.17 -10.01 -47.34
CA VAL A 38 14.22 -11.01 -47.72
C VAL A 38 15.59 -10.78 -47.04
N SER A 39 16.01 -11.87 -46.37
CA SER A 39 17.37 -12.40 -46.12
C SER A 39 18.30 -11.84 -45.06
N SER A 40 18.44 -12.70 -44.05
CA SER A 40 19.61 -13.05 -43.26
C SER A 40 20.93 -13.13 -44.04
N GLN A 41 22.03 -12.68 -43.43
CA GLN A 41 23.22 -13.51 -43.18
C GLN A 41 24.17 -12.85 -42.18
N ALA A 42 24.79 -13.71 -41.37
CA ALA A 42 25.70 -13.43 -40.26
C ALA A 42 27.12 -13.09 -40.72
N LEU A 43 27.90 -12.36 -39.91
CA LEU A 43 29.07 -12.87 -39.16
C LEU A 43 29.91 -11.72 -38.57
N ALA A 44 30.58 -12.07 -37.47
CA ALA A 44 31.32 -11.25 -36.53
C ALA A 44 32.60 -10.60 -37.06
N LEU A 45 33.11 -9.58 -36.32
CA LEU A 45 34.50 -9.39 -35.86
C LEU A 45 34.61 -8.03 -35.11
N GLY A 46 35.18 -8.00 -33.89
CA GLY A 46 35.56 -6.76 -33.16
C GLY A 46 36.99 -6.32 -33.51
N PRO A 47 37.76 -5.61 -32.64
CA PRO A 47 37.44 -4.58 -31.63
C PRO A 47 38.27 -3.27 -31.86
N GLY A 48 38.04 -2.19 -31.10
CA GLY A 48 39.10 -1.18 -30.83
C GLY A 48 38.75 0.31 -30.85
N SER A 49 38.93 0.93 -29.66
CA SER A 49 39.53 2.26 -29.35
C SER A 49 38.84 3.61 -29.69
N SER A 50 38.54 4.33 -28.59
CA SER A 50 38.82 5.75 -28.24
C SER A 50 38.19 6.92 -29.02
N GLU A 51 37.23 7.58 -28.34
CA GLU A 51 36.99 9.03 -28.07
C GLU A 51 37.27 10.14 -29.14
N PRO A 52 36.78 11.38 -28.93
CA PRO A 52 35.40 11.87 -28.84
C PRO A 52 35.17 12.98 -29.91
N VAL A 53 33.97 13.60 -29.99
CA VAL A 53 33.71 15.02 -30.37
C VAL A 53 32.23 15.21 -30.76
N SER A 54 31.78 16.42 -30.50
CA SER A 54 30.46 17.04 -30.36
C SER A 54 29.56 17.20 -31.60
N SER A 55 28.30 17.51 -31.25
CA SER A 55 27.32 18.47 -31.84
C SER A 55 26.40 18.08 -33.00
N GLU A 56 25.11 17.99 -32.60
CA GLU A 56 23.90 18.66 -33.13
C GLU A 56 23.14 18.18 -34.39
N ALA A 57 21.82 18.08 -34.15
CA ALA A 57 20.64 18.16 -35.03
C ALA A 57 20.40 17.02 -36.04
N GLY A 58 19.23 16.38 -36.14
CA GLY A 58 17.92 16.56 -35.53
C GLY A 58 16.88 15.67 -36.24
N VAL A 59 15.66 15.63 -35.68
CA VAL A 59 14.39 15.15 -36.26
C VAL A 59 14.00 13.67 -36.05
N SER A 60 13.52 13.40 -34.84
CA SER A 60 12.20 12.82 -34.47
C SER A 60 11.39 11.93 -35.44
N ALA A 61 10.97 10.77 -34.94
CA ALA A 61 9.53 10.44 -34.80
C ALA A 61 9.32 9.34 -33.74
N GLU A 62 8.59 9.71 -32.69
CA GLU A 62 8.25 8.97 -31.47
C GLU A 62 7.22 7.86 -31.72
N THR A 63 7.26 6.80 -30.90
CA THR A 63 6.06 6.37 -30.16
C THR A 63 6.48 5.62 -28.89
N THR A 64 6.83 6.36 -27.85
CA THR A 64 6.98 5.83 -26.48
C THR A 64 6.01 6.56 -25.56
N LEU A 65 5.10 5.78 -24.99
CA LEU A 65 4.23 6.20 -23.88
C LEU A 65 5.12 6.76 -22.75
N PRO A 66 4.85 7.97 -22.23
CA PRO A 66 5.72 8.54 -21.21
C PRO A 66 5.59 7.79 -19.89
N GLU A 67 6.75 7.37 -19.39
CA GLU A 67 6.98 6.88 -18.04
C GLU A 67 6.47 7.90 -17.01
N LYS A 68 5.88 7.41 -15.92
CA LYS A 68 5.47 8.24 -14.78
C LYS A 68 6.71 8.80 -14.07
N THR A 69 7.15 9.98 -14.47
CA THR A 69 8.05 10.81 -13.66
C THR A 69 7.27 11.53 -12.58
N SER A 70 7.66 11.26 -11.33
CA SER A 70 7.31 12.06 -10.16
C SER A 70 7.75 13.52 -10.32
N GLY A 71 6.79 14.46 -10.26
CA GLY A 71 7.03 15.82 -9.76
C GLY A 71 7.38 16.94 -10.75
N PHE A 72 6.53 17.25 -11.74
CA PHE A 72 6.47 18.59 -12.36
C PHE A 72 5.03 18.94 -12.78
N PHE A 73 4.57 20.15 -12.44
CA PHE A 73 3.26 20.69 -12.83
C PHE A 73 3.45 21.60 -14.06
N SER A 74 2.69 21.39 -15.14
CA SER A 74 2.78 22.22 -16.36
C SER A 74 1.43 22.86 -16.71
N ARG A 75 1.46 23.97 -17.45
CA ARG A 75 0.26 24.60 -18.06
C ARG A 75 -0.51 23.59 -18.93
N ASP A 76 0.22 22.65 -19.54
CA ASP A 76 -0.32 21.66 -20.46
C ASP A 76 -1.31 20.70 -19.76
N LEU A 77 -1.05 20.34 -18.48
CA LEU A 77 -1.99 19.54 -17.68
C LEU A 77 -3.36 20.23 -17.51
N ILE A 78 -3.39 21.56 -17.42
CA ILE A 78 -4.65 22.33 -17.33
C ILE A 78 -5.31 22.44 -18.70
N ALA A 79 -4.53 22.64 -19.77
CA ALA A 79 -5.04 22.72 -21.14
C ALA A 79 -5.70 21.40 -21.57
N ASP A 80 -5.08 20.26 -21.25
CA ASP A 80 -5.60 18.92 -21.55
C ASP A 80 -6.98 18.67 -20.94
N LEU A 81 -7.21 19.17 -19.72
CA LEU A 81 -8.49 19.00 -19.01
C LEU A 81 -9.68 19.70 -19.69
N TRP A 82 -9.45 20.80 -20.39
CA TRP A 82 -10.49 21.54 -21.11
C TRP A 82 -10.48 21.30 -22.61
N SER A 83 -9.53 20.51 -23.14
CA SER A 83 -9.42 20.11 -24.55
C SER A 83 -9.52 21.30 -25.52
N ALA A 84 -9.02 22.45 -25.11
CA ALA A 84 -9.10 23.72 -25.82
C ALA A 84 -7.90 24.60 -25.47
N ASP A 85 -7.58 25.56 -26.33
CA ASP A 85 -6.64 26.62 -25.99
C ASP A 85 -7.25 27.45 -24.86
N VAL A 86 -6.50 27.63 -23.77
CA VAL A 86 -6.99 28.28 -22.54
C VAL A 86 -5.99 29.29 -22.01
N ASN A 87 -6.54 30.37 -21.47
CA ASN A 87 -5.83 31.33 -20.66
C ASN A 87 -5.95 30.90 -19.19
N VAL A 88 -4.80 30.83 -18.51
CA VAL A 88 -4.73 30.45 -17.09
C VAL A 88 -4.11 31.59 -16.30
N GLU A 89 -4.85 32.08 -15.31
CA GLU A 89 -4.39 33.09 -14.36
C GLU A 89 -4.28 32.45 -12.98
N ARG A 90 -3.26 32.81 -12.21
CA ARG A 90 -3.04 32.34 -10.83
C ARG A 90 -3.20 33.47 -9.83
N CYS A 91 -3.80 33.18 -8.68
CA CYS A 91 -3.74 34.01 -7.49
C CYS A 91 -3.57 33.15 -6.22
N HIS A 92 -3.19 33.79 -5.12
CA HIS A 92 -3.14 33.17 -3.80
C HIS A 92 -4.27 33.74 -2.94
N VAL A 93 -5.11 32.85 -2.43
CA VAL A 93 -6.22 33.20 -1.54
C VAL A 93 -5.78 32.98 -0.10
N PRO A 94 -5.69 34.03 0.73
CA PRO A 94 -5.42 33.89 2.16
C PRO A 94 -6.67 33.35 2.87
N VAL A 95 -6.58 32.12 3.40
CA VAL A 95 -7.69 31.46 4.10
C VAL A 95 -7.63 31.80 5.58
N GLU A 96 -7.96 33.04 5.92
CA GLU A 96 -7.90 33.60 7.27
C GLU A 96 -9.16 34.44 7.57
N GLY A 97 -9.38 34.80 8.84
CA GLY A 97 -10.47 35.70 9.26
C GLY A 97 -11.86 35.33 8.72
N GLU A 98 -12.53 36.29 8.08
CA GLU A 98 -13.88 36.12 7.50
C GLU A 98 -13.91 35.14 6.31
N VAL A 99 -12.87 35.11 5.48
CA VAL A 99 -12.75 34.18 4.35
C VAL A 99 -12.74 32.73 4.86
N LYS A 100 -11.97 32.47 5.92
CA LYS A 100 -11.93 31.17 6.60
C LYS A 100 -13.30 30.78 7.18
N LYS A 101 -13.99 31.69 7.86
CA LYS A 101 -15.32 31.40 8.44
C LYS A 101 -16.31 30.93 7.37
N LYS A 102 -16.40 31.65 6.26
CA LYS A 102 -17.29 31.30 5.14
C LYS A 102 -16.90 29.97 4.48
N ILE A 103 -15.61 29.73 4.26
CA ILE A 103 -15.13 28.45 3.71
C ILE A 103 -15.53 27.29 4.64
N VAL A 104 -15.38 27.44 5.96
CA VAL A 104 -15.79 26.41 6.94
C VAL A 104 -17.30 26.20 6.94
N GLU A 105 -18.09 27.27 6.84
CA GLU A 105 -19.55 27.22 6.81
C GLU A 105 -20.07 26.45 5.58
N ILE A 106 -19.58 26.81 4.39
CA ILE A 106 -19.98 26.20 3.11
C ILE A 106 -19.48 24.75 3.03
N SER A 107 -18.16 24.54 3.25
CA SER A 107 -17.55 23.21 3.09
C SER A 107 -17.96 22.23 4.20
N ARG A 108 -18.31 22.74 5.39
CA ARG A 108 -18.45 22.00 6.65
C ARG A 108 -17.17 21.25 7.05
N VAL A 109 -16.02 21.78 6.65
CA VAL A 109 -14.68 21.23 6.93
C VAL A 109 -13.90 22.26 7.72
N ARG A 110 -13.34 21.87 8.86
CA ARG A 110 -12.44 22.73 9.63
C ARG A 110 -11.15 22.94 8.84
N THR A 111 -10.65 24.17 8.82
CA THR A 111 -9.40 24.53 8.16
C THR A 111 -8.54 25.39 9.08
N LYS A 112 -7.21 25.33 8.91
CA LYS A 112 -6.26 26.24 9.57
C LYS A 112 -6.00 27.45 8.68
N ASP A 113 -5.39 28.47 9.27
CA ASP A 113 -4.87 29.64 8.54
C ASP A 113 -3.77 29.16 7.60
N GLN A 114 -3.94 29.45 6.31
CA GLN A 114 -3.03 28.99 5.24
C GLN A 114 -3.30 29.76 3.95
N GLN A 115 -2.34 29.73 3.04
CA GLN A 115 -2.56 30.18 1.67
C GLN A 115 -3.03 29.02 0.79
N THR A 116 -4.00 29.29 -0.07
CA THR A 116 -4.49 28.35 -1.08
C THR A 116 -4.25 28.92 -2.47
N THR A 117 -3.70 28.13 -3.38
CA THR A 117 -3.44 28.58 -4.76
C THR A 117 -4.69 28.34 -5.61
N LEU A 118 -5.20 29.39 -6.22
CA LEU A 118 -6.38 29.36 -7.08
C LEU A 118 -5.98 29.77 -8.49
N PHE A 119 -6.35 28.94 -9.46
CA PHE A 119 -6.22 29.26 -10.87
C PHE A 119 -7.59 29.48 -11.48
N ARG A 120 -7.69 30.51 -12.32
CA ARG A 120 -8.85 30.82 -13.14
C ARG A 120 -8.53 30.39 -14.56
N VAL A 121 -9.44 29.63 -15.16
CA VAL A 121 -9.32 29.15 -16.53
C VAL A 121 -10.36 29.84 -17.38
N THR A 122 -9.93 30.57 -18.40
CA THR A 122 -10.78 31.29 -19.35
C THR A 122 -10.45 30.88 -20.79
N SER A 123 -11.41 31.01 -21.68
CA SER A 123 -11.18 30.85 -23.11
C SER A 123 -10.35 32.03 -23.65
N PRO A 124 -9.78 31.92 -24.85
CA PRO A 124 -9.08 33.02 -25.50
C PRO A 124 -9.97 34.25 -25.71
N GLN A 125 -11.29 34.03 -25.76
CA GLN A 125 -12.33 35.07 -25.90
C GLN A 125 -12.74 35.69 -24.56
N GLY A 126 -12.12 35.27 -23.44
CA GLY A 126 -12.39 35.79 -22.10
C GLY A 126 -13.54 35.12 -21.36
N ASN A 127 -14.21 34.11 -21.95
CA ASN A 127 -15.28 33.38 -21.26
C ASN A 127 -14.69 32.49 -20.18
N ARG A 128 -15.21 32.54 -18.96
CA ARG A 128 -14.78 31.62 -17.90
C ARG A 128 -15.12 30.19 -18.30
N LEU A 129 -14.19 29.25 -18.11
CA LEU A 129 -14.37 27.83 -18.39
C LEU A 129 -14.37 26.99 -17.09
N GLY A 130 -13.65 27.46 -16.07
CA GLY A 130 -13.68 26.88 -14.74
C GLY A 130 -12.59 27.41 -13.83
N SER A 131 -12.20 26.61 -12.85
CA SER A 131 -11.17 26.98 -11.88
C SER A 131 -10.44 25.73 -11.38
N VAL A 132 -9.16 25.89 -11.08
CA VAL A 132 -8.34 24.85 -10.45
C VAL A 132 -7.92 25.34 -9.08
N VAL A 133 -8.02 24.48 -8.08
CA VAL A 133 -7.55 24.79 -6.72
C VAL A 133 -6.47 23.81 -6.35
N ILE A 134 -5.34 24.31 -5.87
CA ILE A 134 -4.34 23.50 -5.20
C ILE A 134 -4.26 23.91 -3.73
N LEU A 135 -4.44 22.92 -2.87
CA LEU A 135 -4.46 23.11 -1.43
C LEU A 135 -3.84 21.91 -0.71
N ASP A 136 -3.43 22.17 0.52
CA ASP A 136 -3.04 21.15 1.46
C ASP A 136 -4.21 20.78 2.37
N GLU A 137 -4.41 19.48 2.53
CA GLU A 137 -5.36 18.93 3.48
C GLU A 137 -4.65 17.89 4.34
N VAL A 138 -4.68 18.10 5.65
CA VAL A 138 -4.07 17.16 6.60
C VAL A 138 -4.86 15.86 6.56
N GLY A 139 -4.20 14.73 6.33
CA GLY A 139 -4.84 13.42 6.38
C GLY A 139 -5.20 13.03 7.80
N LYS A 140 -4.16 12.72 8.56
CA LYS A 140 -4.13 12.46 10.01
C LYS A 140 -3.09 13.36 10.71
N TYR A 141 -1.90 13.56 10.13
CA TYR A 141 -0.81 14.33 10.76
C TYR A 141 -0.06 15.27 9.81
N ARG A 142 0.19 14.87 8.56
CA ARG A 142 0.90 15.68 7.56
C ARG A 142 -0.02 16.11 6.41
N PRO A 143 0.28 17.24 5.74
CA PRO A 143 -0.53 17.70 4.62
C PRO A 143 -0.35 16.79 3.40
N ILE A 144 -1.46 16.46 2.74
CA ILE A 144 -1.49 15.92 1.38
C ILE A 144 -1.87 17.07 0.46
N THR A 145 -1.09 17.30 -0.59
CA THR A 145 -1.37 18.35 -1.58
C THR A 145 -2.28 17.79 -2.67
N PHE A 146 -3.45 18.40 -2.83
CA PHE A 146 -4.45 18.00 -3.81
C PHE A 146 -4.61 19.02 -4.92
N PHE A 147 -4.71 18.54 -6.15
CA PHE A 147 -5.16 19.29 -7.31
C PHE A 147 -6.64 18.99 -7.55
N VAL A 148 -7.49 20.02 -7.57
CA VAL A 148 -8.93 19.88 -7.81
C VAL A 148 -9.34 20.82 -8.95
N ALA A 149 -9.74 20.25 -10.08
CA ALA A 149 -10.29 20.99 -11.21
C ALA A 149 -11.82 21.03 -11.14
N LEU A 150 -12.39 22.22 -11.32
CA LEU A 150 -13.83 22.48 -11.28
C LEU A 150 -14.29 23.17 -12.57
N ASP A 151 -15.45 22.79 -13.09
CA ASP A 151 -16.11 23.50 -14.19
C ASP A 151 -16.79 24.80 -13.71
N ASN A 152 -17.37 25.57 -14.65
CA ASN A 152 -18.13 26.79 -14.35
C ASN A 152 -19.33 26.57 -13.41
N ASP A 153 -19.90 25.38 -13.45
CA ASP A 153 -21.04 24.95 -12.64
C ASP A 153 -20.62 24.51 -11.23
N ARG A 154 -19.32 24.63 -10.91
CA ARG A 154 -18.66 24.09 -9.72
C ARG A 154 -18.88 22.58 -9.59
N ARG A 155 -18.76 21.82 -10.67
CA ARG A 155 -18.67 20.35 -10.64
C ARG A 155 -17.22 19.95 -10.76
N VAL A 156 -16.84 18.86 -10.10
CA VAL A 156 -15.48 18.34 -10.21
C VAL A 156 -15.23 17.78 -11.62
N LEU A 157 -14.24 18.32 -12.31
CA LEU A 157 -13.74 17.78 -13.58
C LEU A 157 -12.69 16.70 -13.32
N ASP A 158 -11.76 16.96 -12.40
CA ASP A 158 -10.72 16.01 -12.02
C ASP A 158 -10.18 16.25 -10.61
N LEU A 159 -9.59 15.20 -10.02
CA LEU A 159 -8.94 15.22 -8.72
C LEU A 159 -7.64 14.42 -8.82
N GLN A 160 -6.52 15.02 -8.41
CA GLN A 160 -5.21 14.36 -8.36
C GLN A 160 -4.51 14.62 -7.04
N VAL A 161 -3.73 13.64 -6.58
CA VAL A 161 -2.77 13.82 -5.48
C VAL A 161 -1.47 14.27 -6.10
N LEU A 162 -0.97 15.45 -5.71
CA LEU A 162 0.28 15.99 -6.24
C LEU A 162 1.47 15.62 -5.36
N VAL A 163 1.28 15.70 -4.04
CA VAL A 163 2.32 15.37 -3.07
C VAL A 163 1.69 14.65 -1.90
N TYR A 164 2.07 13.39 -1.72
CA TYR A 164 1.70 12.61 -0.55
C TYR A 164 2.82 12.64 0.48
N ARG A 165 2.62 13.39 1.57
CA ARG A 165 3.61 13.52 2.66
C ARG A 165 3.19 12.80 3.94
N GLU A 166 2.06 12.11 3.91
CA GLU A 166 1.58 11.37 5.06
C GLU A 166 2.40 10.12 5.29
N HIS A 167 2.80 9.91 6.53
CA HIS A 167 3.53 8.71 6.95
C HIS A 167 2.56 7.58 7.36
N ILE A 168 1.24 7.82 7.29
CA ILE A 168 0.18 6.90 7.71
C ILE A 168 -0.98 6.92 6.73
N GLY A 169 -1.39 5.72 6.33
CA GLY A 169 -2.28 5.51 5.21
C GLY A 169 -1.48 5.35 3.92
N GLN A 170 -2.16 4.92 2.87
CA GLN A 170 -1.57 4.84 1.54
C GLN A 170 -1.95 6.06 0.70
N GLU A 171 -1.10 6.40 -0.25
CA GLU A 171 -1.43 7.36 -1.29
C GLU A 171 -2.63 6.87 -2.12
N ILE A 172 -3.43 7.81 -2.62
CA ILE A 172 -4.51 7.48 -3.54
C ILE A 172 -3.90 7.33 -4.94
N GLU A 173 -3.36 6.15 -5.24
CA GLU A 173 -2.78 5.86 -6.55
C GLU A 173 -3.83 5.40 -7.59
N SER A 174 -5.00 4.96 -7.13
CA SER A 174 -6.03 4.38 -7.99
C SER A 174 -6.79 5.45 -8.79
N PRO A 175 -6.69 5.46 -10.14
CA PRO A 175 -7.48 6.37 -10.97
C PRO A 175 -8.98 6.09 -10.89
N ARG A 176 -9.38 4.89 -10.43
CA ARG A 176 -10.78 4.54 -10.20
C ARG A 176 -11.35 5.28 -9.00
N PHE A 177 -10.54 5.53 -7.96
CA PHE A 177 -10.99 6.26 -6.79
C PHE A 177 -11.23 7.74 -7.10
N THR A 178 -10.27 8.41 -7.74
CA THR A 178 -10.37 9.85 -8.06
C THR A 178 -11.49 10.14 -9.06
N ARG A 179 -11.75 9.24 -10.01
CA ARG A 179 -12.89 9.35 -10.94
C ARG A 179 -14.26 9.36 -10.25
N GLN A 180 -14.39 8.85 -9.01
CA GLN A 180 -15.66 8.89 -8.26
C GLN A 180 -16.12 10.32 -7.93
N PHE A 181 -15.22 11.30 -8.00
CA PHE A 181 -15.53 12.69 -7.71
C PHE A 181 -16.09 13.44 -8.92
N ARG A 182 -15.83 12.95 -10.15
CA ARG A 182 -16.21 13.62 -11.39
C ARG A 182 -17.71 13.90 -11.45
N SER A 183 -18.03 15.08 -11.98
CA SER A 183 -19.38 15.63 -12.17
C SER A 183 -20.20 15.85 -10.88
N LYS A 184 -19.60 15.70 -9.69
CA LYS A 184 -20.30 15.92 -8.41
C LYS A 184 -20.31 17.38 -8.00
N LYS A 185 -21.43 17.80 -7.38
CA LYS A 185 -21.63 19.11 -6.73
C LYS A 185 -21.50 19.01 -5.21
N LEU A 186 -21.34 20.16 -4.54
CA LEU A 186 -21.31 20.25 -3.09
C LEU A 186 -22.62 19.73 -2.49
N GLY A 187 -22.54 18.76 -1.58
CA GLY A 187 -23.75 18.15 -1.01
C GLY A 187 -23.52 16.79 -0.35
N LYS A 188 -24.59 15.98 -0.29
CA LYS A 188 -24.58 14.64 0.33
C LYS A 188 -23.78 13.60 -0.47
N SER A 189 -23.57 13.82 -1.77
CA SER A 189 -22.81 12.95 -2.68
C SER A 189 -21.29 12.99 -2.44
N LEU A 190 -20.79 14.05 -1.82
CA LEU A 190 -19.39 14.21 -1.37
C LEU A 190 -19.26 13.84 0.11
N LYS A 191 -19.67 12.60 0.42
CA LYS A 191 -19.46 11.94 1.71
C LYS A 191 -18.97 10.51 1.47
N LEU A 192 -17.95 10.13 2.23
CA LEU A 192 -17.45 8.76 2.26
C LEU A 192 -18.58 7.81 2.72
N HIS A 193 -18.66 6.63 2.11
CA HIS A 193 -19.69 5.59 2.35
C HIS A 193 -21.14 5.97 1.99
N ARG A 194 -21.40 7.16 1.44
CA ARG A 194 -22.72 7.53 0.91
C ARG A 194 -22.71 7.87 -0.57
N GLY A 195 -21.66 8.53 -1.04
CA GLY A 195 -21.48 8.83 -2.47
C GLY A 195 -20.07 8.58 -2.97
N ILE A 196 -19.07 8.56 -2.10
CA ILE A 196 -17.69 8.18 -2.42
C ILE A 196 -17.40 6.87 -1.71
N ARG A 197 -17.10 5.80 -2.47
CA ARG A 197 -16.67 4.53 -1.91
C ARG A 197 -15.27 4.70 -1.38
N ASN A 198 -15.06 4.19 -0.17
CA ASN A 198 -13.77 4.26 0.49
C ASN A 198 -12.74 3.36 -0.20
N LEU A 199 -11.46 3.61 0.07
CA LEU A 199 -10.33 2.81 -0.40
C LEU A 199 -9.67 2.15 0.83
N SER A 200 -9.66 0.82 0.85
CA SER A 200 -8.94 0.04 1.87
C SER A 200 -7.45 0.40 1.84
N GLY A 201 -6.80 0.48 3.00
CA GLY A 201 -5.40 0.96 3.11
C GLY A 201 -5.19 2.48 2.96
N ALA A 202 -6.06 3.17 2.21
CA ALA A 202 -5.98 4.62 1.97
C ALA A 202 -7.16 5.41 2.59
N THR A 203 -7.79 4.89 3.65
CA THR A 203 -9.01 5.49 4.23
C THR A 203 -8.80 6.91 4.76
N LEU A 204 -7.63 7.20 5.33
CA LEU A 204 -7.28 8.53 5.82
C LEU A 204 -7.11 9.51 4.66
N SER A 205 -6.38 9.09 3.62
CA SER A 205 -6.18 9.83 2.37
C SER A 205 -7.51 10.05 1.64
N ALA A 206 -8.40 9.06 1.63
CA ALA A 206 -9.73 9.15 1.03
C ALA A 206 -10.63 10.16 1.77
N ARG A 207 -10.57 10.20 3.10
CA ARG A 207 -11.24 11.23 3.90
C ARG A 207 -10.66 12.62 3.64
N ALA A 208 -9.34 12.72 3.50
CA ALA A 208 -8.65 13.97 3.16
C ALA A 208 -9.06 14.47 1.77
N ALA A 209 -9.10 13.58 0.76
CA ALA A 209 -9.57 13.91 -0.58
C ALA A 209 -11.00 14.48 -0.60
N VAL A 210 -11.92 13.88 0.18
CA VAL A 210 -13.29 14.41 0.33
C VAL A 210 -13.28 15.81 0.95
N ARG A 211 -12.46 16.03 1.97
CA ARG A 211 -12.33 17.34 2.62
C ARG A 211 -11.71 18.37 1.67
N ALA A 212 -10.66 18.01 0.94
CA ALA A 212 -9.99 18.85 -0.04
C ALA A 212 -10.96 19.31 -1.13
N VAL A 213 -11.70 18.40 -1.76
CA VAL A 213 -12.69 18.75 -2.79
C VAL A 213 -13.75 19.71 -2.24
N ARG A 214 -14.29 19.44 -1.04
CA ARG A 214 -15.29 20.32 -0.42
C ARG A 214 -14.74 21.71 -0.13
N ARG A 215 -13.49 21.80 0.33
CA ARG A 215 -12.80 23.07 0.55
C ARG A 215 -12.56 23.81 -0.76
N SER A 216 -12.09 23.15 -1.81
CA SER A 216 -11.87 23.78 -3.13
C SER A 216 -13.12 24.45 -3.68
N MET A 217 -14.26 23.77 -3.59
CA MET A 217 -15.53 24.32 -4.07
C MET A 217 -15.96 25.55 -3.27
N ALA A 218 -15.80 25.52 -1.95
CA ALA A 218 -16.09 26.65 -1.07
C ALA A 218 -15.12 27.82 -1.31
N THR A 219 -13.82 27.56 -1.52
CA THR A 219 -12.84 28.59 -1.84
C THR A 219 -13.19 29.30 -3.14
N VAL A 220 -13.59 28.55 -4.18
CA VAL A 220 -14.02 29.15 -5.46
C VAL A 220 -15.28 30.00 -5.27
N GLU A 221 -16.27 29.52 -4.54
CA GLU A 221 -17.49 30.27 -4.23
C GLU A 221 -17.20 31.57 -3.48
N VAL A 222 -16.46 31.49 -2.37
CA VAL A 222 -16.10 32.67 -1.58
C VAL A 222 -15.26 33.67 -2.38
N SER A 223 -14.35 33.19 -3.24
CA SER A 223 -13.56 34.07 -4.12
C SER A 223 -14.36 34.79 -5.20
N GLN A 224 -15.58 34.32 -5.49
CA GLN A 224 -16.48 34.94 -6.46
C GLN A 224 -17.49 35.88 -5.79
N GLU A 225 -17.95 35.53 -4.59
CA GLU A 225 -18.97 36.28 -3.84
C GLU A 225 -18.39 37.44 -3.03
N GLN A 226 -17.20 37.25 -2.49
CA GLN A 226 -16.45 38.34 -1.89
C GLN A 226 -15.68 39.00 -3.02
N ASN A 227 -15.85 40.31 -3.19
CA ASN A 227 -15.03 41.13 -4.06
C ASN A 227 -13.63 41.29 -3.43
N LEU A 228 -12.95 40.14 -3.20
CA LEU A 228 -11.60 40.10 -2.67
C LEU A 228 -10.70 40.74 -3.71
N ASP A 229 -9.87 41.69 -3.30
CA ASP A 229 -8.81 42.28 -4.11
C ASP A 229 -7.70 41.24 -4.35
N LEU A 230 -8.03 40.21 -5.12
CA LEU A 230 -7.12 39.14 -5.52
C LEU A 230 -6.30 39.64 -6.70
N VAL A 231 -4.97 39.66 -6.53
CA VAL A 231 -4.04 39.97 -7.61
C VAL A 231 -3.89 38.73 -8.49
N TRP A 232 -4.28 38.84 -9.75
CA TRP A 232 -4.19 37.77 -10.75
C TRP A 232 -2.93 37.93 -11.59
N GLN A 233 -2.17 36.85 -11.72
CA GLN A 233 -0.98 36.77 -12.55
C GLN A 233 -1.26 35.83 -13.74
N SER A 234 -1.12 36.34 -14.96
CA SER A 234 -1.23 35.52 -16.18
C SER A 234 -0.04 34.57 -16.31
N LEU A 235 -0.29 33.32 -16.68
CA LEU A 235 0.76 32.30 -16.84
C LEU A 235 1.16 32.14 -18.31
N SER A 236 2.22 32.83 -18.72
CA SER A 236 2.86 32.68 -20.03
C SER A 236 4.16 31.84 -19.93
N GLY A 237 4.05 30.51 -19.88
CA GLY A 237 5.19 29.57 -19.90
C GLY A 237 4.80 28.13 -19.56
N SER A 238 5.58 27.14 -20.02
CA SER A 238 5.31 25.69 -19.87
C SER A 238 5.82 25.06 -18.55
N SER A 239 6.61 25.78 -17.75
CA SER A 239 7.19 25.26 -16.50
C SER A 239 6.65 26.00 -15.27
N LEU A 240 5.99 25.27 -14.37
CA LEU A 240 5.55 25.78 -13.06
C LEU A 240 6.37 25.09 -11.97
N ALA A 241 7.42 25.77 -11.48
CA ALA A 241 8.14 25.34 -10.30
C ALA A 241 7.29 25.61 -9.05
N TYR A 242 7.06 24.57 -8.25
CA TYR A 242 6.64 24.71 -6.86
C TYR A 242 7.82 25.30 -6.07
N GLY A 243 7.71 26.56 -5.63
CA GLY A 243 8.65 27.13 -4.67
C GLY A 243 8.54 26.41 -3.32
N GLU A 244 9.69 26.19 -2.66
CA GLU A 244 9.78 25.57 -1.33
C GLU A 244 8.76 26.19 -0.35
N PRO A 245 7.93 25.38 0.35
CA PRO A 245 7.14 25.87 1.46
C PRO A 245 7.99 25.94 2.74
N ALA A 246 7.81 27.01 3.49
CA ALA A 246 8.53 27.35 4.71
C ALA A 246 8.65 26.19 5.74
N SER A 247 9.84 26.09 6.31
CA SER A 247 10.22 25.24 7.43
C SER A 247 9.19 25.28 8.57
N ALA A 248 8.54 24.16 8.85
CA ALA A 248 7.73 24.00 10.05
C ALA A 248 8.64 23.66 11.23
N GLU A 249 8.83 24.61 12.15
CA GLU A 249 9.47 24.37 13.44
C GLU A 249 8.62 23.45 14.35
N PRO A 250 9.25 22.68 15.25
CA PRO A 250 8.55 21.82 16.21
C PRO A 250 7.93 22.66 17.33
N VAL A 251 6.60 22.61 17.46
CA VAL A 251 5.89 23.25 18.58
C VAL A 251 5.98 22.35 19.81
N SER A 252 6.58 22.92 20.87
CA SER A 252 6.71 22.38 22.22
C SER A 252 5.35 22.05 22.86
N ALA A 253 5.28 20.92 23.55
CA ALA A 253 4.16 20.54 24.41
C ALA A 253 4.07 21.44 25.65
N SER A 254 2.92 22.05 25.88
CA SER A 254 2.47 22.53 27.19
C SER A 254 1.37 21.61 27.72
N GLY A 255 1.42 21.38 29.04
CA GLY A 255 0.82 20.25 29.76
C GLY A 255 -0.72 20.23 29.90
N PRO A 256 -1.25 19.27 30.66
CA PRO A 256 -2.68 18.95 30.67
C PRO A 256 -3.45 19.88 31.60
N GLU A 257 -4.55 20.46 31.12
CA GLU A 257 -5.60 20.98 31.99
C GLU A 257 -6.57 19.85 32.33
N GLU A 258 -6.73 19.61 33.63
CA GLU A 258 -7.74 18.73 34.23
C GLU A 258 -9.15 19.21 33.89
N VAL A 259 -10.00 18.29 33.44
CA VAL A 259 -11.46 18.48 33.47
C VAL A 259 -12.05 17.32 34.26
N SER A 260 -12.56 17.66 35.44
CA SER A 260 -13.28 16.78 36.36
C SER A 260 -14.58 16.28 35.74
N VAL A 261 -14.73 14.96 35.63
CA VAL A 261 -16.01 14.31 35.27
C VAL A 261 -16.61 13.69 36.53
N LEU A 262 -17.82 14.16 36.86
CA LEU A 262 -18.67 13.62 37.92
C LEU A 262 -18.94 12.13 37.66
N ARG A 263 -18.61 11.29 38.65
CA ARG A 263 -18.89 9.86 38.69
C ARG A 263 -20.39 9.62 38.93
N SER A 264 -20.99 8.74 38.16
CA SER A 264 -22.12 7.93 38.62
C SER A 264 -21.73 6.46 38.55
N ASP A 265 -21.79 5.81 39.70
CA ASP A 265 -21.38 4.43 39.93
C ASP A 265 -22.30 3.43 39.22
N LYS A 266 -21.72 2.67 38.29
CA LYS A 266 -22.05 1.27 37.95
C LYS A 266 -20.99 0.76 36.96
N GLU A 267 -20.16 -0.17 37.43
CA GLU A 267 -19.15 -0.87 36.63
C GLU A 267 -19.80 -1.58 35.44
N ASP A 268 -19.41 -1.16 34.24
CA ASP A 268 -19.81 -1.80 32.99
C ASP A 268 -18.55 -2.44 32.36
N THR A 269 -18.36 -3.73 32.62
CA THR A 269 -17.26 -4.54 32.06
C THR A 269 -17.40 -4.80 30.54
N SER A 270 -18.30 -4.09 29.85
CA SER A 270 -18.55 -4.19 28.41
C SER A 270 -17.77 -3.18 27.56
N ALA A 271 -17.17 -2.14 28.16
CA ALA A 271 -16.48 -1.10 27.42
C ALA A 271 -15.14 -1.59 26.83
N SER A 272 -15.00 -1.55 25.50
CA SER A 272 -13.74 -1.79 24.80
C SER A 272 -12.95 -0.50 24.55
N ILE A 273 -11.64 -0.63 24.50
CA ILE A 273 -10.75 0.40 23.99
C ILE A 273 -10.28 -0.01 22.59
N GLU A 274 -10.64 0.81 21.61
CA GLU A 274 -10.10 0.73 20.25
C GLU A 274 -9.04 1.81 20.03
N ARG A 275 -7.85 1.41 19.57
CA ARG A 275 -6.77 2.31 19.19
C ARG A 275 -6.11 1.83 17.90
N ALA A 276 -5.60 2.76 17.12
CA ALA A 276 -4.81 2.46 15.93
C ALA A 276 -3.61 3.41 15.82
N ARG A 277 -2.40 2.84 15.79
CA ARG A 277 -1.14 3.57 15.60
C ARG A 277 -0.31 2.97 14.48
N PRO A 278 0.55 3.77 13.83
CA PRO A 278 1.55 3.25 12.92
C PRO A 278 2.56 2.39 13.65
N ALA A 279 3.00 1.33 13.00
CA ALA A 279 4.12 0.52 13.42
C ALA A 279 4.65 -0.27 12.21
N MET A 280 5.95 -0.54 12.14
CA MET A 280 6.59 -1.42 11.16
C MET A 280 6.14 -1.20 9.69
N GLY A 281 5.95 0.06 9.29
CA GLY A 281 5.55 0.41 7.92
C GLY A 281 4.09 0.08 7.55
N THR A 282 3.22 -0.09 8.55
CA THR A 282 1.76 -0.23 8.39
C THR A 282 1.03 0.33 9.64
N VAL A 283 -0.24 -0.02 9.84
CA VAL A 283 -1.04 0.35 11.02
C VAL A 283 -1.30 -0.89 11.87
N LEU A 284 -0.97 -0.81 13.15
CA LEU A 284 -1.44 -1.73 14.18
C LEU A 284 -2.71 -1.13 14.81
N LYS A 285 -3.81 -1.83 14.67
CA LYS A 285 -5.08 -1.57 15.36
C LYS A 285 -5.26 -2.62 16.45
N MET A 286 -5.73 -2.20 17.61
CA MET A 286 -6.06 -3.08 18.73
C MET A 286 -7.43 -2.70 19.27
N GLU A 287 -8.29 -3.70 19.43
CA GLU A 287 -9.53 -3.64 20.19
C GLU A 287 -9.34 -4.51 21.43
N VAL A 288 -9.39 -3.92 22.62
CA VAL A 288 -9.05 -4.60 23.89
C VAL A 288 -10.14 -4.35 24.92
N TYR A 289 -10.54 -5.41 25.62
CA TYR A 289 -11.51 -5.36 26.72
C TYR A 289 -10.81 -5.54 28.07
N GLY A 290 -11.38 -4.91 29.10
CA GLY A 290 -10.92 -5.03 30.49
C GLY A 290 -10.57 -3.69 31.13
N GLU A 291 -10.51 -3.67 32.46
CA GLU A 291 -10.30 -2.44 33.25
C GLU A 291 -8.97 -1.74 32.93
N GLN A 292 -7.92 -2.51 32.64
CA GLN A 292 -6.59 -2.00 32.32
C GLN A 292 -6.35 -1.85 30.81
N ALA A 293 -7.39 -1.95 29.96
CA ALA A 293 -7.26 -1.99 28.51
C ALA A 293 -6.44 -0.82 27.95
N LEU A 294 -6.66 0.41 28.42
CA LEU A 294 -5.88 1.56 27.96
C LEU A 294 -4.37 1.42 28.25
N LYS A 295 -4.02 1.04 29.49
CA LYS A 295 -2.62 0.86 29.90
C LYS A 295 -1.98 -0.30 29.16
N ALA A 296 -2.70 -1.42 29.00
CA ALA A 296 -2.25 -2.59 28.27
C ALA A 296 -1.97 -2.25 26.80
N VAL A 297 -2.87 -1.51 26.15
CA VAL A 297 -2.71 -1.05 24.75
C VAL A 297 -1.48 -0.16 24.58
N GLU A 298 -1.25 0.80 25.50
CA GLU A 298 -0.05 1.65 25.45
C GLU A 298 1.22 0.82 25.60
N ALA A 299 1.26 -0.11 26.56
CA ALA A 299 2.40 -0.99 26.77
C ALA A 299 2.67 -1.90 25.56
N ALA A 300 1.61 -2.42 24.94
CA ALA A 300 1.71 -3.23 23.73
C ALA A 300 2.28 -2.42 22.55
N TYR A 301 1.84 -1.18 22.36
CA TYR A 301 2.44 -0.30 21.35
C TYR A 301 3.92 -0.03 21.62
N SER A 302 4.30 0.24 22.87
CA SER A 302 5.71 0.44 23.23
C SER A 302 6.56 -0.80 22.97
N GLU A 303 6.04 -2.01 23.21
CA GLU A 303 6.75 -3.25 22.86
C GLU A 303 6.93 -3.39 21.34
N VAL A 304 5.91 -3.10 20.54
CA VAL A 304 6.01 -3.15 19.08
C VAL A 304 7.00 -2.10 18.56
N GLU A 305 6.99 -0.88 19.09
CA GLU A 305 7.98 0.16 18.75
C GLU A 305 9.41 -0.27 19.10
N ARG A 306 9.60 -0.91 20.28
CA ARG A 306 10.89 -1.48 20.67
C ARG A 306 11.34 -2.56 19.69
N LEU A 307 10.47 -3.49 19.32
CA LEU A 307 10.80 -4.54 18.33
C LEU A 307 11.14 -3.94 16.96
N GLU A 308 10.43 -2.90 16.51
CA GLU A 308 10.77 -2.20 15.27
C GLU A 308 12.16 -1.57 15.33
N SER A 309 12.56 -1.03 16.48
CA SER A 309 13.92 -0.48 16.67
C SER A 309 15.01 -1.55 16.55
N LEU A 310 14.72 -2.81 16.87
CA LEU A 310 15.65 -3.94 16.76
C LEU A 310 15.65 -4.57 15.36
N HIS A 311 14.48 -4.69 14.72
CA HIS A 311 14.29 -5.54 13.54
C HIS A 311 14.23 -4.76 12.22
N SER A 312 14.18 -3.44 12.23
CA SER A 312 14.05 -2.63 11.00
C SER A 312 15.36 -2.53 10.23
N ARG A 313 15.33 -2.79 8.93
CA ARG A 313 16.44 -2.50 7.99
C ARG A 313 16.64 -1.02 7.69
N TRP A 314 15.77 -0.16 8.21
CA TRP A 314 15.76 1.28 7.89
C TRP A 314 16.12 2.14 9.10
N LYS A 315 16.22 1.56 10.30
CA LYS A 315 16.57 2.28 11.52
C LYS A 315 18.02 2.04 11.87
N ALA A 316 18.81 3.12 11.88
CA ALA A 316 20.19 3.08 12.33
C ALA A 316 20.27 2.49 13.76
N GLY A 317 21.25 1.61 13.98
CA GLY A 317 21.47 0.95 15.27
C GLY A 317 20.62 -0.29 15.53
N SER A 318 19.72 -0.66 14.62
CA SER A 318 18.97 -1.91 14.72
C SER A 318 19.89 -3.13 14.73
N ASP A 319 19.45 -4.21 15.37
CA ASP A 319 20.21 -5.45 15.44
C ASP A 319 20.47 -6.01 14.05
N VAL A 320 19.48 -5.90 13.18
CA VAL A 320 19.57 -6.29 11.76
C VAL A 320 20.70 -5.53 11.05
N LEU A 321 20.71 -4.20 11.08
CA LEU A 321 21.75 -3.42 10.40
C LEU A 321 23.13 -3.61 11.04
N ARG A 322 23.21 -3.83 12.36
CA ARG A 322 24.49 -4.14 13.02
C ARG A 322 25.05 -5.49 12.58
N VAL A 323 24.20 -6.50 12.40
CA VAL A 323 24.61 -7.81 11.90
C VAL A 323 25.07 -7.73 10.44
N GLU A 324 24.35 -6.97 9.59
CA GLU A 324 24.72 -6.75 8.19
C GLU A 324 26.02 -5.97 8.01
N ALA A 325 26.27 -4.98 8.88
CA ALA A 325 27.46 -4.13 8.79
C ALA A 325 28.73 -4.80 9.36
N ALA A 326 28.61 -5.90 10.10
CA ALA A 326 29.76 -6.57 10.70
C ALA A 326 30.60 -7.33 9.65
N PRO A 327 31.93 -7.41 9.85
CA PRO A 327 32.78 -8.26 9.03
C PRO A 327 32.29 -9.71 8.98
N VAL A 328 32.43 -10.32 7.80
CA VAL A 328 32.04 -11.72 7.59
C VAL A 328 32.77 -12.63 8.59
N GLY A 329 32.01 -13.49 9.26
CA GLY A 329 32.52 -14.39 10.30
C GLY A 329 32.57 -13.79 11.71
N GLU A 330 32.30 -12.49 11.88
CA GLU A 330 32.29 -11.85 13.19
C GLU A 330 30.94 -12.01 13.90
N PRO A 331 30.90 -12.51 15.15
CA PRO A 331 29.66 -12.63 15.92
C PRO A 331 29.21 -11.28 16.48
N VAL A 332 27.97 -10.91 16.19
CA VAL A 332 27.35 -9.67 16.68
C VAL A 332 26.37 -9.98 17.79
N LYS A 333 26.54 -9.34 18.95
CA LYS A 333 25.59 -9.43 20.07
C LYS A 333 24.28 -8.74 19.71
N VAL A 334 23.17 -9.45 19.90
CA VAL A 334 21.82 -8.97 19.60
C VAL A 334 20.87 -9.24 20.78
N ALA A 335 19.70 -8.62 20.76
CA ALA A 335 18.64 -8.85 21.70
C ALA A 335 18.09 -10.28 21.58
N ARG A 336 17.54 -10.79 22.68
CA ARG A 336 16.92 -12.12 22.72
C ARG A 336 15.80 -12.24 21.70
N GLU A 337 14.99 -11.19 21.55
CA GLU A 337 13.87 -11.21 20.61
C GLU A 337 14.34 -11.31 19.14
N THR A 338 15.52 -10.75 18.83
CA THR A 338 16.14 -10.91 17.50
C THR A 338 16.66 -12.33 17.28
N ILE A 339 17.25 -12.96 18.29
CA ILE A 339 17.62 -14.39 18.23
C ILE A 339 16.38 -15.25 17.95
N GLU A 340 15.30 -15.04 18.72
CA GLU A 340 14.07 -15.83 18.60
C GLU A 340 13.43 -15.73 17.21
N VAL A 341 13.29 -14.52 16.66
CA VAL A 341 12.65 -14.35 15.35
C VAL A 341 13.54 -14.86 14.22
N VAL A 342 14.87 -14.71 14.31
CA VAL A 342 15.81 -15.23 13.31
C VAL A 342 15.86 -16.76 13.34
N GLU A 343 15.83 -17.40 14.51
CA GLU A 343 15.74 -18.86 14.61
C GLU A 343 14.48 -19.41 13.95
N LYS A 344 13.33 -18.76 14.18
CA LYS A 344 12.06 -19.12 13.54
C LYS A 344 12.12 -18.94 12.02
N ALA A 345 12.65 -17.81 11.56
CA ALA A 345 12.83 -17.52 10.13
C ALA A 345 13.74 -18.56 9.45
N LEU A 346 14.85 -18.94 10.10
CA LEU A 346 15.75 -19.99 9.62
C LEU A 346 15.10 -21.38 9.60
N SER A 347 14.20 -21.69 10.54
CA SER A 347 13.42 -22.93 10.50
C SER A 347 12.52 -22.95 9.28
N MET A 348 11.77 -21.87 9.05
CA MET A 348 10.92 -21.73 7.86
C MET A 348 11.73 -21.82 6.56
N SER A 349 12.93 -21.23 6.52
CA SER A 349 13.82 -21.36 5.36
C SER A 349 14.25 -22.79 5.08
N ARG A 350 14.56 -23.57 6.12
CA ARG A 350 14.90 -25.00 5.97
C ARG A 350 13.70 -25.82 5.51
N GLU A 351 12.55 -25.64 6.16
CA GLU A 351 11.33 -26.42 5.92
C GLU A 351 10.74 -26.14 4.53
N SER A 352 10.85 -24.90 4.05
CA SER A 352 10.40 -24.51 2.71
C SER A 352 11.41 -24.82 1.59
N GLY A 353 12.55 -25.44 1.91
CA GLY A 353 13.60 -25.72 0.94
C GLY A 353 14.24 -24.45 0.35
N GLY A 354 14.23 -23.34 1.09
CA GLY A 354 14.75 -22.05 0.67
C GLY A 354 13.77 -21.18 -0.12
N ALA A 355 12.50 -21.57 -0.23
CA ALA A 355 11.49 -20.72 -0.85
C ALA A 355 11.28 -19.44 -0.04
N PHE A 356 11.14 -19.57 1.29
CA PHE A 356 11.24 -18.45 2.21
C PHE A 356 12.71 -18.31 2.63
N ASP A 357 13.38 -17.21 2.28
CA ASP A 357 14.76 -16.97 2.73
C ASP A 357 14.85 -15.58 3.35
N LEU A 358 15.13 -15.54 4.67
CA LEU A 358 15.34 -14.28 5.40
C LEU A 358 16.52 -13.46 4.87
N THR A 359 17.35 -13.99 3.97
CA THR A 359 18.48 -13.26 3.38
C THR A 359 18.19 -12.70 2.00
N LEU A 360 17.01 -12.98 1.44
CA LEU A 360 16.61 -12.63 0.06
C LEU A 360 17.63 -13.09 -1.00
N LYS A 361 18.46 -14.08 -0.68
CA LYS A 361 19.47 -14.65 -1.57
C LYS A 361 19.31 -16.16 -1.56
N LYS A 362 19.29 -16.78 -2.74
CA LYS A 362 19.16 -18.24 -2.87
C LYS A 362 20.18 -18.97 -1.99
N ASP A 363 19.67 -19.85 -1.11
CA ASP A 363 20.43 -20.62 -0.10
C ASP A 363 21.24 -19.77 0.90
N GLY A 364 21.01 -18.46 0.98
CA GLY A 364 21.74 -17.56 1.86
C GLY A 364 21.48 -17.84 3.34
N PHE A 365 20.29 -18.32 3.69
CA PHE A 365 19.94 -18.75 5.05
C PHE A 365 20.92 -19.78 5.65
N ARG A 366 21.60 -20.59 4.81
CA ARG A 366 22.59 -21.59 5.25
C ARG A 366 23.87 -20.96 5.79
N SER A 367 24.11 -19.69 5.44
CA SER A 367 25.28 -18.91 5.83
C SER A 367 24.97 -17.96 7.00
N VAL A 368 23.86 -18.15 7.71
CA VAL A 368 23.50 -17.42 8.93
C VAL A 368 23.68 -18.35 10.12
N LYS A 369 24.57 -18.00 11.05
CA LYS A 369 24.79 -18.76 12.29
C LYS A 369 24.19 -18.00 13.47
N VAL A 370 23.41 -18.71 14.29
CA VAL A 370 22.87 -18.20 15.55
C VAL A 370 23.50 -18.97 16.71
N ASP A 371 24.01 -18.25 17.70
CA ASP A 371 24.45 -18.81 18.98
C ASP A 371 23.53 -18.25 20.08
N ARG A 372 22.58 -19.09 20.52
CA ARG A 372 21.53 -18.71 21.46
C ARG A 372 22.08 -18.43 22.86
N GLU A 373 23.07 -19.21 23.31
CA GLU A 373 23.67 -19.05 24.64
C GLU A 373 24.46 -17.75 24.72
N LYS A 374 25.22 -17.43 23.67
CA LYS A 374 25.97 -16.17 23.59
C LYS A 374 25.12 -15.01 23.12
N GLY A 375 23.91 -15.25 22.61
CA GLY A 375 23.02 -14.21 22.07
C GLY A 375 23.66 -13.47 20.89
N THR A 376 24.29 -14.21 19.98
CA THR A 376 24.99 -13.63 18.83
C THR A 376 24.52 -14.20 17.51
N ILE A 377 24.55 -13.37 16.46
CA ILE A 377 24.31 -13.78 15.07
C ILE A 377 25.58 -13.49 14.26
N THR A 378 25.95 -14.40 13.36
CA THR A 378 27.11 -14.27 12.47
C THR A 378 26.69 -14.54 11.03
N LEU A 379 27.07 -13.65 10.11
CA LEU A 379 26.96 -13.86 8.67
C LEU A 379 28.26 -14.47 8.14
N LEU A 380 28.17 -15.60 7.45
CA LEU A 380 29.33 -16.37 6.96
C LEU A 380 29.66 -16.11 5.49
N HIS A 381 28.89 -15.26 4.81
CA HIS A 381 29.10 -14.89 3.41
C HIS A 381 28.94 -13.38 3.23
N PRO A 382 29.78 -12.71 2.41
CA PRO A 382 29.63 -11.28 2.13
C PRO A 382 28.33 -10.95 1.40
N GLY A 383 27.78 -9.78 1.68
CA GLY A 383 26.61 -9.22 0.99
C GLY A 383 25.28 -9.92 1.32
N LEU A 384 25.21 -10.68 2.42
CA LEU A 384 23.93 -11.14 2.96
C LEU A 384 23.25 -9.99 3.68
N ILE A 385 21.93 -9.91 3.53
CA ILE A 385 21.06 -9.06 4.31
C ILE A 385 20.21 -9.92 5.25
N LEU A 386 19.55 -9.32 6.24
CA LEU A 386 18.52 -9.95 7.03
C LEU A 386 17.20 -9.19 6.85
N ASP A 387 16.27 -9.80 6.12
CA ASP A 387 14.92 -9.35 5.94
C ASP A 387 13.94 -10.15 6.80
N LEU A 388 13.34 -9.45 7.76
CA LEU A 388 12.30 -9.98 8.63
C LEU A 388 10.89 -9.56 8.16
N GLY A 389 10.75 -9.00 6.95
CA GLY A 389 9.49 -8.49 6.43
C GLY A 389 8.35 -9.53 6.35
N GLY A 390 8.69 -10.80 6.08
CA GLY A 390 7.72 -11.90 5.98
C GLY A 390 7.41 -12.65 7.28
N ILE A 391 7.90 -12.19 8.43
CA ILE A 391 7.68 -12.86 9.74
C ILE A 391 7.55 -11.87 10.92
N GLY A 392 8.08 -10.66 10.76
CA GLY A 392 8.27 -9.70 11.83
C GLY A 392 6.97 -9.13 12.40
N LYS A 393 5.93 -8.95 11.57
CA LYS A 393 4.61 -8.46 12.04
C LYS A 393 3.92 -9.53 12.87
N GLY A 394 3.96 -10.78 12.41
CA GLY A 394 3.48 -11.93 13.17
C GLY A 394 4.19 -12.06 14.52
N TYR A 395 5.51 -11.90 14.55
CA TYR A 395 6.27 -11.89 15.80
C TYR A 395 5.84 -10.74 16.73
N ALA A 396 5.69 -9.53 16.20
CA ALA A 396 5.25 -8.37 16.97
C ALA A 396 3.83 -8.54 17.55
N LEU A 397 2.90 -9.17 16.81
CA LEU A 397 1.57 -9.50 17.30
C LEU A 397 1.61 -10.48 18.46
N ASP A 398 2.38 -11.57 18.35
CA ASP A 398 2.55 -12.55 19.43
C ASP A 398 3.13 -11.88 20.69
N ARG A 399 4.09 -10.97 20.55
CA ARG A 399 4.68 -10.22 21.67
C ARG A 399 3.70 -9.22 22.28
N ALA A 400 2.94 -8.49 21.46
CA ALA A 400 1.89 -7.59 21.92
C ALA A 400 0.81 -8.34 22.72
N ALA A 401 0.40 -9.52 22.26
CA ALA A 401 -0.56 -10.37 22.97
C ALA A 401 -0.06 -10.75 24.38
N VAL A 402 1.20 -11.16 24.50
CA VAL A 402 1.82 -11.46 25.82
C VAL A 402 1.77 -10.24 26.74
N VAL A 403 2.03 -9.04 26.22
CA VAL A 403 1.96 -7.79 27.01
C VAL A 403 0.53 -7.50 27.45
N LEU A 404 -0.46 -7.67 26.58
CA LEU A 404 -1.88 -7.49 26.94
C LEU A 404 -2.30 -8.48 28.03
N GLU A 405 -1.97 -9.76 27.87
CA GLU A 405 -2.30 -10.80 28.85
C GLU A 405 -1.61 -10.55 30.21
N SER A 406 -0.37 -10.05 30.22
CA SER A 406 0.33 -9.67 31.46
C SER A 406 -0.34 -8.53 32.24
N HIS A 407 -1.17 -7.73 31.57
CA HIS A 407 -2.00 -6.68 32.18
C HIS A 407 -3.42 -7.16 32.54
N GLY A 408 -3.69 -8.46 32.41
CA GLY A 408 -5.01 -9.05 32.67
C GLY A 408 -6.02 -8.86 31.53
N CYS A 409 -5.59 -8.40 30.35
CA CYS A 409 -6.43 -8.21 29.19
C CYS A 409 -6.32 -9.41 28.23
N SER A 410 -7.13 -10.46 28.46
CA SER A 410 -7.13 -11.67 27.62
C SER A 410 -8.10 -11.62 26.43
N ARG A 411 -9.01 -10.63 26.40
CA ARG A 411 -9.99 -10.43 25.33
C ARG A 411 -9.55 -9.29 24.43
N ALA A 412 -9.02 -9.61 23.26
CA ALA A 412 -8.55 -8.62 22.31
C ALA A 412 -8.55 -9.14 20.87
N LEU A 413 -8.66 -8.20 19.93
CA LEU A 413 -8.37 -8.40 18.52
C LEU A 413 -7.30 -7.40 18.09
N LEU A 414 -6.21 -7.93 17.54
CA LEU A 414 -5.13 -7.14 16.99
C LEU A 414 -5.13 -7.30 15.46
N ASP A 415 -5.04 -6.19 14.74
CA ASP A 415 -4.96 -6.14 13.28
C ASP A 415 -3.73 -5.32 12.90
N PHE A 416 -2.73 -5.98 12.33
CA PHE A 416 -1.48 -5.37 11.92
C PHE A 416 -1.35 -5.23 10.40
N GLY A 417 -2.33 -4.56 9.78
CA GLY A 417 -2.35 -4.33 8.34
C GLY A 417 -2.80 -5.56 7.57
N GLY A 418 -3.82 -6.26 8.07
CA GLY A 418 -4.36 -7.49 7.50
C GLY A 418 -3.81 -8.77 8.12
N GLN A 419 -2.77 -8.69 8.95
CA GLN A 419 -2.34 -9.78 9.84
C GLN A 419 -3.12 -9.68 11.15
N LEU A 420 -3.98 -10.65 11.41
CA LEU A 420 -4.90 -10.64 12.54
C LEU A 420 -4.43 -11.59 13.63
N LEU A 421 -4.59 -11.21 14.89
CA LEU A 421 -4.46 -12.10 16.05
C LEU A 421 -5.65 -11.87 16.98
N ALA A 422 -6.48 -12.90 17.13
CA ALA A 422 -7.59 -12.90 18.06
C ALA A 422 -7.19 -13.63 19.35
N LEU A 423 -7.46 -13.01 20.50
CA LEU A 423 -7.37 -13.66 21.81
C LEU A 423 -8.74 -14.22 22.19
N ASP A 424 -9.15 -14.08 23.45
CA ASP A 424 -10.47 -14.51 23.89
C ASP A 424 -11.58 -13.65 23.23
N PRO A 425 -12.78 -14.22 23.00
CA PRO A 425 -13.89 -13.52 22.36
C PRO A 425 -14.37 -12.27 23.14
N PRO A 426 -15.02 -11.30 22.47
CA PRO A 426 -15.61 -10.16 23.16
C PRO A 426 -16.71 -10.61 24.13
N PRO A 427 -17.04 -9.82 25.17
CA PRO A 427 -18.07 -10.17 26.16
C PRO A 427 -19.41 -10.50 25.49
N GLY A 428 -20.00 -11.64 25.84
CA GLY A 428 -21.27 -12.11 25.27
C GLY A 428 -21.15 -12.88 23.95
N GLU A 429 -19.98 -12.86 23.30
CA GLU A 429 -19.75 -13.53 22.02
C GLU A 429 -18.97 -14.85 22.18
N LYS A 430 -19.12 -15.74 21.20
CA LYS A 430 -18.42 -17.05 21.18
C LYS A 430 -17.10 -17.02 20.42
N SER A 431 -16.91 -16.04 19.54
CA SER A 431 -15.73 -15.92 18.67
C SER A 431 -15.64 -14.53 18.05
N TRP A 432 -14.47 -14.20 17.50
CA TRP A 432 -14.32 -13.05 16.61
C TRP A 432 -14.71 -13.43 15.18
N ALA A 433 -15.70 -12.75 14.59
CA ALA A 433 -16.08 -12.96 13.20
C ALA A 433 -15.17 -12.15 12.26
N VAL A 434 -14.50 -12.83 11.34
CA VAL A 434 -13.53 -12.24 10.42
C VAL A 434 -13.79 -12.71 9.00
N GLY A 435 -13.79 -11.79 8.04
CA GLY A 435 -13.94 -12.11 6.62
C GLY A 435 -12.60 -12.11 5.87
N ILE A 436 -12.40 -13.12 5.02
CA ILE A 436 -11.38 -13.10 3.97
C ILE A 436 -12.01 -12.45 2.74
N HIS A 437 -11.46 -11.32 2.28
CA HIS A 437 -11.98 -10.61 1.11
C HIS A 437 -11.55 -11.24 -0.20
N ASP A 438 -12.41 -11.17 -1.21
CA ASP A 438 -12.09 -11.56 -2.58
C ASP A 438 -11.13 -10.55 -3.22
N PRO A 439 -9.91 -10.96 -3.60
CA PRO A 439 -8.94 -10.05 -4.17
C PRO A 439 -9.33 -9.55 -5.57
N ARG A 440 -10.28 -10.20 -6.25
CA ARG A 440 -10.73 -9.85 -7.61
C ARG A 440 -11.62 -8.61 -7.61
N ASP A 441 -12.41 -8.40 -6.55
CA ASP A 441 -13.35 -7.28 -6.44
C ASP A 441 -13.17 -6.42 -5.18
N GLY A 442 -12.42 -6.90 -4.19
CA GLY A 442 -12.11 -6.26 -2.92
C GLY A 442 -13.33 -5.97 -2.03
N LYS A 443 -14.49 -6.60 -2.32
CA LYS A 443 -15.78 -6.29 -1.69
C LYS A 443 -16.49 -7.52 -1.18
N SER A 444 -16.52 -8.59 -1.98
CA SER A 444 -17.14 -9.82 -1.56
C SER A 444 -16.26 -10.51 -0.54
N VAL A 445 -16.89 -11.24 0.38
CA VAL A 445 -16.19 -12.09 1.35
C VAL A 445 -16.10 -13.47 0.72
N LEU A 446 -14.88 -13.94 0.45
CA LEU A 446 -14.64 -15.30 -0.01
C LEU A 446 -15.03 -16.33 1.04
N HIS A 447 -14.73 -16.01 2.29
CA HIS A 447 -14.96 -16.91 3.40
C HIS A 447 -15.02 -16.15 4.72
N GLU A 448 -15.92 -16.55 5.62
CA GLU A 448 -16.00 -16.03 6.98
C GLU A 448 -15.42 -17.07 7.94
N LEU A 449 -14.62 -16.60 8.90
CA LEU A 449 -13.95 -17.40 9.90
C LEU A 449 -14.31 -16.90 11.30
N ALA A 450 -14.44 -17.85 12.21
CA ALA A 450 -14.57 -17.60 13.65
C ALA A 450 -13.19 -17.78 14.30
N LEU A 451 -12.58 -16.70 14.77
CA LEU A 451 -11.27 -16.75 15.42
C LEU A 451 -11.40 -16.77 16.94
N ILE A 452 -10.63 -17.66 17.58
CA ILE A 452 -10.49 -17.79 19.04
C ILE A 452 -9.05 -18.20 19.33
N ARG A 453 -8.27 -17.36 20.02
CA ARG A 453 -6.86 -17.63 20.33
C ARG A 453 -6.07 -18.13 19.11
N SER A 454 -6.27 -17.46 17.99
CA SER A 454 -5.78 -17.84 16.67
C SER A 454 -5.46 -16.61 15.83
N SER A 455 -4.52 -16.76 14.90
CA SER A 455 -4.08 -15.74 13.97
C SER A 455 -4.45 -16.09 12.54
N LEU A 456 -4.82 -15.08 11.77
CA LEU A 456 -5.03 -15.16 10.33
C LEU A 456 -4.10 -14.15 9.64
N ALA A 457 -3.14 -14.63 8.87
CA ALA A 457 -2.24 -13.79 8.09
C ALA A 457 -2.57 -13.91 6.61
N THR A 458 -2.65 -12.79 5.90
CA THR A 458 -2.91 -12.78 4.46
C THR A 458 -1.73 -12.17 3.71
N THR A 459 -1.24 -12.89 2.71
CA THR A 459 -0.26 -12.41 1.74
C THR A 459 -0.92 -12.38 0.38
N ALA A 460 -1.00 -11.19 -0.21
CA ALA A 460 -1.63 -11.01 -1.50
C ALA A 460 -0.72 -10.28 -2.49
N CYS A 461 -0.62 -10.83 -3.69
CA CYS A 461 0.27 -10.35 -4.75
C CYS A 461 -0.16 -9.00 -5.36
N TYR A 462 -1.27 -8.41 -4.89
CA TYR A 462 -1.80 -7.12 -5.38
C TYR A 462 -1.63 -5.96 -4.37
N GLU A 463 -1.34 -6.21 -3.09
CA GLU A 463 -1.37 -5.18 -2.02
C GLU A 463 -0.11 -4.30 -1.98
N ARG A 464 0.99 -4.82 -2.51
CA ARG A 464 2.23 -4.14 -2.86
C ARG A 464 2.72 -4.83 -4.14
N GLY A 465 3.15 -4.11 -5.18
CA GLY A 465 3.83 -4.74 -6.33
C GLY A 465 5.03 -5.62 -5.87
N ASP A 466 5.67 -6.36 -6.78
CA ASP A 466 6.76 -7.35 -6.56
C ASP A 466 7.63 -7.17 -5.28
N HIS A 467 7.06 -7.51 -4.12
CA HIS A 467 7.69 -7.44 -2.80
C HIS A 467 8.03 -8.85 -2.27
N LEU A 468 7.49 -9.87 -2.95
CA LEU A 468 7.87 -11.26 -2.80
C LEU A 468 9.06 -11.52 -3.72
N VAL A 469 10.20 -11.84 -3.13
CA VAL A 469 11.41 -12.20 -3.88
C VAL A 469 11.35 -13.69 -4.20
N GLN A 470 11.06 -14.03 -5.45
CA GLN A 470 11.08 -15.40 -5.93
C GLN A 470 12.53 -15.87 -6.11
N LEU A 471 12.97 -16.81 -5.27
CA LEU A 471 14.34 -17.34 -5.29
C LEU A 471 14.48 -18.70 -5.98
N LEU A 472 13.36 -19.37 -6.26
CA LEU A 472 13.32 -20.68 -6.91
C LEU A 472 13.01 -20.53 -8.42
N ASP A 473 13.76 -21.26 -9.24
CA ASP A 473 13.75 -21.15 -10.72
C ASP A 473 12.48 -21.76 -11.38
N ASN A 474 11.72 -22.57 -10.63
CA ASN A 474 10.45 -23.14 -11.09
C ASN A 474 9.28 -22.42 -10.38
N PRO A 475 8.70 -21.36 -10.99
CA PRO A 475 7.48 -20.78 -10.46
C PRO A 475 6.36 -21.83 -10.53
N SER A 476 5.55 -21.86 -9.48
CA SER A 476 4.39 -22.74 -9.39
C SER A 476 3.45 -22.58 -10.60
N GLN A 477 2.84 -23.67 -11.05
CA GLN A 477 1.76 -23.60 -12.02
C GLN A 477 0.57 -22.82 -11.43
N GLY A 478 0.22 -21.70 -12.08
CA GLY A 478 -0.86 -20.79 -11.65
C GLY A 478 -0.39 -19.72 -10.67
N ARG A 479 -0.66 -18.45 -10.99
CA ARG A 479 -0.34 -17.30 -10.13
C ARG A 479 -1.30 -17.31 -8.93
N ILE A 480 -0.77 -17.39 -7.71
CA ILE A 480 -1.57 -17.16 -6.50
C ILE A 480 -1.99 -15.70 -6.44
N LEU A 481 -3.29 -15.44 -6.34
CA LEU A 481 -3.84 -14.09 -6.14
C LEU A 481 -3.79 -13.68 -4.67
N THR A 482 -4.16 -14.60 -3.77
CA THR A 482 -4.09 -14.40 -2.33
C THR A 482 -3.87 -15.73 -1.61
N THR A 483 -3.15 -15.66 -0.49
CA THR A 483 -3.00 -16.75 0.47
C THR A 483 -3.33 -16.22 1.86
N SER A 484 -4.31 -16.83 2.51
CA SER A 484 -4.64 -16.57 3.91
C SER A 484 -4.31 -17.82 4.74
N VAL A 485 -3.43 -17.70 5.73
CA VAL A 485 -3.04 -18.80 6.62
C VAL A 485 -3.59 -18.57 8.02
N LEU A 486 -4.27 -19.58 8.54
CA LEU A 486 -4.75 -19.69 9.91
C LEU A 486 -3.74 -20.52 10.73
N SER A 487 -3.29 -20.01 11.87
CA SER A 487 -2.51 -20.75 12.87
C SER A 487 -2.84 -20.25 14.28
N LYS A 488 -2.34 -20.93 15.32
CA LYS A 488 -2.36 -20.44 16.71
C LYS A 488 -1.36 -19.31 16.96
N SER A 489 -0.23 -19.28 16.23
CA SER A 489 0.80 -18.24 16.37
C SER A 489 0.72 -17.27 15.20
N ALA A 490 0.75 -15.97 15.50
CA ALA A 490 0.82 -14.95 14.46
C ALA A 490 2.17 -14.99 13.74
N THR A 491 3.26 -15.32 14.44
CA THR A 491 4.58 -15.53 13.81
C THR A 491 4.53 -16.64 12.75
N GLU A 492 3.92 -17.78 13.10
CA GLU A 492 3.81 -18.92 12.18
C GLU A 492 2.89 -18.60 10.99
N ALA A 493 1.74 -17.96 11.24
CA ALA A 493 0.81 -17.57 10.19
C ALA A 493 1.47 -16.62 9.16
N ASP A 494 2.19 -15.59 9.62
CA ASP A 494 2.85 -14.58 8.76
C ASP A 494 3.95 -15.20 7.88
N ALA A 495 4.78 -16.06 8.48
CA ALA A 495 5.83 -16.78 7.77
C ALA A 495 5.26 -17.77 6.76
N LEU A 496 4.23 -18.54 7.13
CA LEU A 496 3.59 -19.51 6.25
C LEU A 496 2.81 -18.83 5.12
N SER A 497 2.14 -17.71 5.35
CA SER A 497 1.38 -17.02 4.28
C SER A 497 2.31 -16.54 3.17
N THR A 498 3.50 -16.04 3.55
CA THR A 498 4.58 -15.68 2.61
C THR A 498 5.15 -16.92 1.92
N THR A 499 5.45 -17.97 2.67
CA THR A 499 6.03 -19.22 2.16
C THR A 499 5.13 -19.91 1.14
N VAL A 500 3.84 -20.03 1.45
CA VAL A 500 2.84 -20.64 0.56
C VAL A 500 2.64 -19.80 -0.70
N ALA A 501 2.66 -18.47 -0.59
CA ALA A 501 2.60 -17.60 -1.76
C ALA A 501 3.79 -17.80 -2.73
N LEU A 502 4.99 -18.11 -2.20
CA LEU A 502 6.22 -18.37 -2.96
C LEU A 502 6.30 -19.79 -3.53
N LEU A 503 5.86 -20.78 -2.75
CA LEU A 503 5.85 -22.20 -3.15
C LEU A 503 4.72 -22.53 -4.13
N GLY A 504 3.67 -21.72 -4.12
CA GLY A 504 2.47 -21.98 -4.89
C GLY A 504 1.66 -23.17 -4.40
N GLN A 505 0.69 -23.58 -5.21
CA GLN A 505 -0.32 -24.57 -4.82
C GLN A 505 0.27 -25.95 -4.46
N GLU A 506 1.22 -26.44 -5.25
CA GLU A 506 1.78 -27.78 -5.03
C GLU A 506 2.63 -27.85 -3.77
N GLY A 507 3.48 -26.84 -3.54
CA GLY A 507 4.29 -26.78 -2.32
C GLY A 507 3.49 -26.42 -1.07
N ALA A 508 2.33 -25.77 -1.20
CA ALA A 508 1.45 -25.45 -0.08
C ALA A 508 1.02 -26.69 0.72
N ARG A 509 0.68 -27.79 0.03
CA ARG A 509 0.31 -29.05 0.71
C ARG A 509 1.49 -29.62 1.49
N THR A 510 2.65 -29.70 0.84
CA THR A 510 3.88 -30.25 1.44
C THR A 510 4.29 -29.49 2.70
N ILE A 511 4.26 -28.16 2.68
CA ILE A 511 4.65 -27.36 3.85
C ILE A 511 3.60 -27.46 4.97
N LEU A 512 2.30 -27.38 4.64
CA LEU A 512 1.23 -27.41 5.65
C LEU A 512 1.03 -28.79 6.28
N ASP A 513 1.38 -29.88 5.58
CA ASP A 513 1.35 -31.23 6.17
C ASP A 513 2.35 -31.40 7.33
N ASN A 514 3.42 -30.60 7.33
CA ASN A 514 4.41 -30.54 8.41
C ASN A 514 4.04 -29.54 9.52
N CYS A 515 3.03 -28.70 9.30
CA CYS A 515 2.53 -27.71 10.26
C CYS A 515 1.10 -28.10 10.69
N PRO A 516 0.93 -29.09 11.60
CA PRO A 516 -0.39 -29.68 11.90
C PRO A 516 -1.40 -28.70 12.54
N ASN A 517 -0.94 -27.55 13.03
CA ASN A 517 -1.80 -26.50 13.59
C ASN A 517 -2.13 -25.38 12.59
N ALA A 518 -1.70 -25.50 11.33
CA ALA A 518 -1.91 -24.50 10.30
C ALA A 518 -2.83 -25.01 9.19
N SER A 519 -3.64 -24.09 8.67
CA SER A 519 -4.48 -24.30 7.49
C SER A 519 -4.43 -23.06 6.61
N ALA A 520 -4.64 -23.21 5.30
CA ALA A 520 -4.61 -22.11 4.36
C ALA A 520 -5.83 -22.09 3.44
N VAL A 521 -6.26 -20.89 3.10
CA VAL A 521 -7.20 -20.56 2.03
C VAL A 521 -6.41 -19.89 0.91
N ILE A 522 -6.39 -20.50 -0.27
CA ILE A 522 -5.60 -20.05 -1.41
C ILE A 522 -6.53 -19.78 -2.59
N LEU A 523 -6.42 -18.60 -3.22
CA LEU A 523 -7.10 -18.33 -4.49
C LEU A 523 -6.05 -18.23 -5.60
N VAL A 524 -6.20 -19.07 -6.62
CA VAL A 524 -5.34 -19.09 -7.80
C VAL A 524 -6.01 -18.30 -8.94
N GLU A 525 -5.21 -17.61 -9.75
CA GLU A 525 -5.68 -16.87 -10.92
C GLU A 525 -6.41 -17.79 -11.89
N GLY A 526 -7.58 -17.35 -12.35
CA GLY A 526 -8.46 -18.14 -13.23
C GLY A 526 -9.44 -19.06 -12.50
N GLU A 527 -9.29 -19.28 -11.19
CA GLU A 527 -10.22 -20.09 -10.41
C GLU A 527 -11.40 -19.26 -9.88
N SER A 528 -12.59 -19.85 -9.87
CA SER A 528 -13.80 -19.21 -9.34
C SER A 528 -13.90 -19.34 -7.82
N GLN A 529 -13.43 -20.44 -7.25
CA GLN A 529 -13.53 -20.81 -5.84
C GLN A 529 -12.15 -20.92 -5.18
N PRO A 530 -12.00 -20.55 -3.89
CA PRO A 530 -10.76 -20.75 -3.17
C PRO A 530 -10.55 -22.24 -2.84
N ARG A 531 -9.28 -22.61 -2.67
CA ARG A 531 -8.84 -23.93 -2.23
C ARG A 531 -8.50 -23.91 -0.75
N PHE A 532 -8.90 -24.93 -0.03
CA PHE A 532 -8.56 -25.15 1.39
C PHE A 532 -7.47 -26.21 1.50
N VAL A 533 -6.41 -25.91 2.23
CA VAL A 533 -5.23 -26.77 2.40
C VAL A 533 -4.86 -26.86 3.87
N GLY A 534 -4.40 -28.02 4.34
CA GLY A 534 -4.07 -28.28 5.75
C GLY A 534 -5.01 -29.29 6.41
N ARG A 535 -4.67 -29.73 7.62
CA ARG A 535 -5.37 -30.82 8.33
C ARG A 535 -6.66 -30.36 9.03
N ASN A 536 -6.80 -29.08 9.37
CA ASN A 536 -8.01 -28.49 9.93
C ASN A 536 -8.77 -27.74 8.83
N GLN A 537 -9.56 -28.45 8.02
CA GLN A 537 -10.39 -27.86 6.95
C GLN A 537 -11.79 -27.44 7.43
N ARG A 538 -12.03 -27.41 8.74
CA ARG A 538 -13.34 -27.10 9.33
C ARG A 538 -13.36 -25.72 9.96
#